data_AF-A0A829PD24-F1
#
_entry.id   AF-A0A829PD24-F1
#
_cell.length_a   1.000
_cell.length_b   1.000
_cell.length_c   1.000
_cell.angle_alpha   90.00
_cell.angle_beta   90.00
_cell.angle_gamma   90.00
#
_symmetry.space_group_name_H-M   'P 1'
#
loop_
_entity.id
_entity.type
_entity.pdbx_description
1 polymer ?
#
loop_
_entity_poly.entity_id
_entity_poly.type
_entity_poly.pdbx_seq_one_letter_code
_entity_poly.pdbx_strand_id
1 'polypeptide(L)'
;MSTQHQTFRVFTDDAAGWLELTGGTGVTARVNAPDLKQAQRARHSLRTSRKDAPAVILDVYVHVEADSRSARKHFASLRVPAAVSYAGTPEGLAGLIADIYLAGVADGVTLIPVSPTTDIGCAARRVLALLPQRIPLAA
;
A
#
# COMPACT_ATOMS: atom_id res chain seq x y z
N MET A 1 -17.88 20.35 7.95
CA MET A 1 -16.52 19.89 7.57
C MET A 1 -16.70 18.63 6.75
N SER A 2 -16.82 18.78 5.42
CA SER A 2 -17.07 17.64 4.53
C SER A 2 -15.84 16.74 4.53
N THR A 3 -15.93 15.60 5.21
CA THR A 3 -15.03 14.48 4.99
C THR A 3 -15.25 14.04 3.55
N GLN A 4 -14.48 14.60 2.62
CA GLN A 4 -14.29 13.92 1.34
C GLN A 4 -13.76 12.55 1.72
N HIS A 5 -14.57 11.52 1.52
CA HIS A 5 -14.11 10.14 1.53
C HIS A 5 -13.15 10.04 0.35
N GLN A 6 -11.89 10.40 0.58
CA GLN A 6 -10.83 10.29 -0.39
C GLN A 6 -10.70 8.79 -0.65
N THR A 7 -11.01 8.42 -1.88
CA THR A 7 -11.01 7.02 -2.32
C THR A 7 -9.59 6.48 -2.29
N PHE A 8 -9.41 5.33 -1.66
CA PHE A 8 -8.06 4.77 -1.46
C PHE A 8 -7.52 4.20 -2.77
N ARG A 9 -6.26 4.50 -3.09
CA ARG A 9 -5.62 4.12 -4.36
C ARG A 9 -4.62 2.98 -4.15
N VAL A 10 -4.58 2.02 -5.07
CA VAL A 10 -3.66 0.87 -5.00
C VAL A 10 -2.86 0.80 -6.28
N PHE A 11 -1.54 0.71 -6.11
CA PHE A 11 -0.56 0.57 -7.17
C PHE A 11 0.25 -0.71 -6.98
N THR A 12 0.86 -1.19 -8.05
CA THR A 12 1.94 -2.18 -8.02
C THR A 12 3.19 -1.57 -8.62
N ASP A 13 4.36 -1.98 -8.15
CA ASP A 13 5.63 -1.66 -8.80
C ASP A 13 6.44 -2.95 -8.92
N ASP A 14 6.48 -3.49 -10.13
CA ASP A 14 7.18 -4.73 -10.48
C ASP A 14 8.00 -4.56 -11.76
N ALA A 15 8.38 -5.65 -12.41
CA ALA A 15 9.16 -5.59 -13.65
C ALA A 15 8.45 -4.86 -14.80
N ALA A 16 7.12 -4.76 -14.78
CA ALA A 16 6.33 -3.99 -15.73
C ALA A 16 6.26 -2.49 -15.37
N GLY A 17 6.80 -2.11 -14.20
CA GLY A 17 6.86 -0.75 -13.70
C GLY A 17 5.72 -0.39 -12.76
N TRP A 18 5.60 0.91 -12.50
CA TRP A 18 4.63 1.45 -11.57
C TRP A 18 3.26 1.62 -12.23
N LEU A 19 2.29 0.80 -11.82
CA LEU A 19 0.95 0.74 -12.40
C LEU A 19 -0.12 0.99 -11.33
N GLU A 20 -1.08 1.85 -11.63
CA GLU A 20 -2.27 1.99 -10.80
C GLU A 20 -3.30 0.89 -11.12
N LEU A 21 -3.82 0.24 -10.08
CA LEU A 21 -4.87 -0.77 -10.20
C LEU A 21 -6.26 -0.22 -9.88
N THR A 22 -6.34 0.96 -9.29
CA THR A 22 -7.57 1.71 -9.00
C THR A 22 -7.74 2.86 -9.98
N GLY A 23 -8.97 3.27 -10.33
CA GLY A 23 -9.23 4.35 -11.31
C GLY A 23 -9.03 5.77 -10.78
N GLY A 24 -8.09 5.98 -9.85
CA GLY A 24 -7.92 7.25 -9.17
C GLY A 24 -7.58 8.41 -10.10
N THR A 25 -8.11 9.60 -9.78
CA THR A 25 -7.80 10.83 -10.51
C THR A 25 -6.89 11.75 -9.69
N GLY A 26 -6.17 12.65 -10.37
CA GLY A 26 -5.32 13.65 -9.74
C GLY A 26 -3.88 13.20 -9.44
N VAL A 27 -3.06 14.18 -9.05
CA VAL A 27 -1.61 14.01 -8.86
C VAL A 27 -1.31 13.13 -7.65
N THR A 28 -0.35 12.23 -7.81
CA THR A 28 0.18 11.38 -6.75
C THR A 28 1.57 11.82 -6.31
N ALA A 29 1.86 11.61 -5.03
CA ALA A 29 3.20 11.70 -4.47
C ALA A 29 3.54 10.35 -3.85
N ARG A 30 4.50 9.65 -4.47
CA ARG A 30 5.00 8.37 -3.98
C ARG A 30 5.96 8.62 -2.81
N VAL A 31 5.78 7.88 -1.71
CA VAL A 31 6.55 8.03 -0.48
C VAL A 31 7.09 6.68 -0.03
N ASN A 32 8.39 6.62 0.14
CA ASN A 32 9.05 5.55 0.86
C ASN A 32 9.32 6.00 2.31
N ALA A 33 8.96 5.18 3.28
CA ALA A 33 9.15 5.50 4.69
C ALA A 33 9.57 4.25 5.46
N PRO A 34 10.45 4.39 6.47
CA PRO A 34 10.92 3.27 7.29
C PRO A 34 9.83 2.68 8.19
N ASP A 35 8.80 3.46 8.52
CA ASP A 35 7.68 3.03 9.36
C ASP A 35 6.41 3.86 9.08
N LEU A 36 5.28 3.38 9.60
CA LEU A 36 3.97 4.01 9.42
C LEU A 36 3.87 5.40 10.05
N LYS A 37 4.59 5.67 11.15
CA LYS A 37 4.58 6.98 11.80
C LYS A 37 5.27 8.01 10.91
N GLN A 38 6.38 7.64 10.29
CA GLN A 38 7.11 8.50 9.35
C GLN A 38 6.32 8.72 8.06
N ALA A 39 5.64 7.69 7.54
CA ALA A 39 4.71 7.84 6.43
C ALA A 39 3.58 8.85 6.74
N GLN A 40 2.96 8.73 7.92
CA GLN A 40 1.90 9.64 8.37
C GLN A 40 2.40 11.09 8.49
N ARG A 41 3.62 11.29 9.02
CA ARG A 41 4.26 12.61 9.11
C ARG A 41 4.51 13.21 7.73
N ALA A 42 5.03 12.43 6.79
CA ALA A 42 5.25 12.88 5.42
C ALA A 42 3.94 13.33 4.76
N ARG A 43 2.87 12.56 4.95
CA ARG A 43 1.54 12.93 4.46
C ARG A 43 1.02 14.22 5.08
N HIS A 44 1.11 14.34 6.40
CA HIS A 44 0.68 15.55 7.09
C HIS A 44 1.43 16.78 6.58
N SER A 45 2.75 16.68 6.43
CA SER A 45 3.59 17.76 5.91
C SER A 45 3.14 18.21 4.51
N LEU A 46 2.94 17.28 3.58
CA LEU A 46 2.51 17.59 2.22
C LEU A 46 1.14 18.26 2.17
N ARG A 47 0.20 17.82 3.02
CA ARG A 47 -1.14 18.41 3.13
C ARG A 47 -1.12 19.83 3.70
N THR A 48 -0.22 20.12 4.64
CA THR A 48 -0.12 21.47 5.20
C THR A 48 0.55 22.48 4.28
N SER A 49 1.38 22.03 3.34
CA SER A 49 2.16 22.93 2.47
C SER A 49 1.37 23.50 1.29
N ARG A 50 0.30 22.85 0.83
CA ARG A 50 -0.44 23.26 -0.38
C ARG A 50 -1.94 22.95 -0.27
N LYS A 51 -2.77 23.84 -0.80
CA LYS A 51 -4.23 23.65 -0.90
C LYS A 51 -4.59 22.47 -1.82
N ASP A 52 -3.81 22.27 -2.88
CA ASP A 52 -3.94 21.16 -3.84
C ASP A 52 -2.87 20.10 -3.59
N ALA A 53 -2.85 19.54 -2.37
CA ALA A 53 -1.88 18.52 -2.01
C ALA A 53 -2.11 17.22 -2.82
N PRO A 54 -1.05 16.59 -3.35
CA PRO A 54 -1.18 15.33 -4.08
C PRO A 54 -1.61 14.19 -3.15
N ALA A 55 -2.22 13.15 -3.71
CA ALA A 55 -2.53 11.91 -2.98
C ALA A 55 -1.23 11.19 -2.61
N VAL A 56 -1.04 10.90 -1.32
CA VAL A 56 0.19 10.28 -0.83
C VAL A 56 0.09 8.76 -0.93
N ILE A 57 0.97 8.17 -1.75
CA ILE A 57 1.00 6.74 -2.04
C ILE A 57 2.21 6.14 -1.34
N LEU A 58 1.97 5.32 -0.31
CA LEU A 58 3.02 4.71 0.52
C LEU A 58 3.56 3.43 -0.13
N ASP A 59 4.88 3.34 -0.27
CA ASP A 59 5.54 2.10 -0.66
C ASP A 59 5.47 1.05 0.45
N VAL A 60 4.96 -0.13 0.09
CA VAL A 60 4.86 -1.30 0.97
C VAL A 60 5.53 -2.48 0.30
N TYR A 61 6.62 -2.95 0.91
CA TYR A 61 7.37 -4.11 0.46
C TYR A 61 6.67 -5.39 0.90
N VAL A 62 6.18 -6.18 -0.05
CA VAL A 62 5.32 -7.33 0.23
C VAL A 62 5.95 -8.65 -0.16
N HIS A 63 5.76 -9.63 0.71
CA HIS A 63 5.91 -11.05 0.40
C HIS A 63 4.61 -11.76 0.77
N VAL A 64 3.96 -12.34 -0.23
CA VAL A 64 2.64 -12.92 -0.07
C VAL A 64 2.67 -14.39 -0.42
N GLU A 65 2.20 -15.23 0.50
CA GLU A 65 2.02 -16.67 0.30
C GLU A 65 0.65 -17.10 0.83
N ALA A 66 0.28 -18.36 0.59
CA ALA A 66 -0.95 -18.95 1.12
C ALA A 66 -0.91 -19.12 2.64
N ASP A 67 0.29 -19.30 3.23
CA ASP A 67 0.47 -19.49 4.67
C ASP A 67 1.34 -18.38 5.29
N SER A 68 0.84 -17.79 6.38
CA SER A 68 1.52 -16.69 7.08
C SER A 68 2.83 -17.11 7.76
N ARG A 69 2.96 -18.37 8.17
CA ARG A 69 4.19 -18.85 8.83
C ARG A 69 5.29 -19.03 7.80
N SER A 70 4.95 -19.59 6.65
CA SER A 70 5.84 -19.79 5.50
C SER A 70 6.32 -18.46 4.93
N ALA A 71 5.39 -17.52 4.70
CA ALA A 71 5.72 -16.16 4.26
C ALA A 71 6.70 -15.47 5.22
N ARG A 72 6.45 -15.50 6.53
CA ARG A 72 7.36 -14.89 7.52
C ARG A 72 8.73 -15.55 7.56
N LYS A 73 8.78 -16.89 7.44
CA LYS A 73 10.03 -17.65 7.42
C LYS A 73 10.88 -17.27 6.20
N HIS A 74 10.29 -17.23 5.01
CA HIS A 74 11.01 -16.85 3.80
C HIS A 74 11.40 -15.37 3.82
N PHE A 75 10.49 -14.50 4.25
CA PHE A 75 10.77 -13.07 4.39
C PHE A 75 11.98 -12.77 5.28
N ALA A 76 12.15 -13.50 6.39
CA ALA A 76 13.30 -13.34 7.28
C ALA A 76 14.66 -13.66 6.61
N SER A 77 14.64 -14.42 5.50
CA SER A 77 15.84 -14.71 4.71
C SER A 77 16.10 -13.70 3.59
N LEU A 78 15.14 -12.80 3.33
CA LEU A 78 15.24 -11.79 2.28
C LEU A 78 15.88 -10.52 2.81
N ARG A 79 16.66 -9.86 1.95
CA ARG A 79 17.17 -8.51 2.23
C ARG A 79 16.12 -7.48 1.84
N VAL A 80 15.44 -6.95 2.85
CA VAL A 80 14.40 -5.92 2.66
C VAL A 80 14.96 -4.55 3.04
N PRO A 81 14.68 -3.49 2.26
CA PRO A 81 15.04 -2.12 2.63
C PRO A 81 14.44 -1.73 3.98
N ALA A 82 15.04 -0.73 4.65
CA ALA A 82 14.45 -0.13 5.84
C ALA A 82 13.20 0.68 5.46
N ALA A 83 12.09 -0.02 5.28
CA ALA A 83 10.82 0.48 4.77
C ALA A 83 9.64 -0.28 5.39
N VAL A 84 8.44 0.27 5.24
CA VAL A 84 7.21 -0.45 5.58
C VAL A 84 7.13 -1.72 4.76
N SER A 85 6.99 -2.85 5.45
CA SER A 85 6.99 -4.17 4.81
C SER A 85 5.96 -5.10 5.43
N TYR A 86 5.47 -6.05 4.65
CA TYR A 86 4.48 -7.03 5.05
C TYR A 86 4.85 -8.42 4.51
N ALA A 87 4.75 -9.43 5.39
CA ALA A 87 4.92 -10.83 5.04
C ALA A 87 3.75 -11.63 5.59
N GLY A 88 2.95 -12.25 4.71
CA GLY A 88 1.77 -12.98 5.13
C GLY A 88 0.85 -13.38 3.99
N THR A 89 -0.46 -13.39 4.25
CA THR A 89 -1.48 -13.77 3.27
C THR A 89 -2.11 -12.54 2.61
N PRO A 90 -2.82 -12.69 1.47
CA PRO A 90 -3.59 -11.60 0.87
C PRO A 90 -4.65 -11.02 1.81
N GLU A 91 -5.30 -11.84 2.63
CA GLU A 91 -6.34 -11.40 3.58
C GLU A 91 -5.77 -10.47 4.66
N GLY A 92 -4.58 -10.80 5.17
CA GLY A 92 -3.87 -9.97 6.13
C GLY A 92 -3.32 -8.69 5.48
N LEU A 93 -2.88 -8.75 4.22
CA LEU A 93 -2.41 -7.57 3.48
C LEU A 93 -3.56 -6.58 3.27
N ALA A 94 -4.74 -7.07 2.87
CA ALA A 94 -5.93 -6.25 2.79
C ALA A 94 -6.34 -5.66 4.16
N GLY A 95 -5.93 -6.28 5.27
CA GLY A 95 -6.21 -5.80 6.63
C GLY A 95 -5.30 -4.63 6.97
N LEU A 96 -4.00 -4.82 6.76
CA LEU A 96 -3.01 -3.76 6.88
C LEU A 96 -3.35 -2.54 6.02
N ILE A 97 -3.79 -2.75 4.77
CA ILE A 97 -4.19 -1.64 3.88
C ILE A 97 -5.38 -0.87 4.45
N ALA A 98 -6.39 -1.58 4.99
CA ALA A 98 -7.52 -0.94 5.65
C ALA A 98 -7.07 -0.15 6.89
N ASP A 99 -6.15 -0.69 7.69
CA ASP A 99 -5.60 0.00 8.85
C ASP A 99 -4.82 1.27 8.46
N ILE A 100 -4.03 1.22 7.39
CA ILE A 100 -3.32 2.38 6.82
C ILE A 100 -4.30 3.49 6.42
N TYR A 101 -5.41 3.12 5.78
CA TYR A 101 -6.47 4.04 5.41
C TYR A 101 -7.17 4.65 6.64
N LEU A 102 -7.64 3.80 7.56
CA LEU A 102 -8.40 4.22 8.75
C LEU A 102 -7.56 5.10 9.69
N ALA A 103 -6.26 4.81 9.81
CA ALA A 103 -5.34 5.63 10.59
C ALA A 103 -4.89 6.92 9.86
N GLY A 104 -5.32 7.12 8.60
CA GLY A 104 -4.96 8.29 7.80
C GLY A 104 -3.46 8.39 7.51
N VAL A 105 -2.77 7.25 7.43
CA VAL A 105 -1.32 7.18 7.20
C VAL A 105 -0.99 7.55 5.74
N ALA A 106 -1.80 7.07 4.79
CA ALA A 106 -1.62 7.30 3.37
C ALA A 106 -2.99 7.42 2.66
N ASP A 107 -2.99 8.02 1.46
CA ASP A 107 -4.17 8.05 0.57
C ASP A 107 -4.18 6.84 -0.40
N GLY A 108 -3.09 6.08 -0.43
CA GLY A 108 -2.96 4.85 -1.18
C GLY A 108 -1.66 4.12 -0.86
N VAL A 109 -1.45 2.97 -1.50
CA VAL A 109 -0.22 2.18 -1.38
C VAL A 109 0.32 1.74 -2.74
N THR A 110 1.64 1.60 -2.82
CA THR A 110 2.33 0.85 -3.87
C THR A 110 2.78 -0.48 -3.28
N LEU A 111 2.32 -1.59 -3.86
CA LEU A 111 2.76 -2.92 -3.47
C LEU A 111 4.01 -3.31 -4.28
N ILE A 112 5.12 -3.54 -3.59
CA ILE A 112 6.42 -3.84 -4.19
C ILE A 112 6.84 -5.26 -3.79
N PRO A 113 6.96 -6.23 -4.71
CA PRO A 113 7.38 -7.57 -4.34
C PRO A 113 8.84 -7.57 -3.88
N VAL A 114 9.11 -8.13 -2.70
CA VAL A 114 10.50 -8.26 -2.19
C VAL A 114 11.27 -9.43 -2.82
N SER A 115 10.57 -10.32 -3.52
CA SER A 115 11.14 -11.47 -4.20
C SER A 115 10.51 -11.61 -5.58
N PRO A 116 11.30 -11.95 -6.63
CA PRO A 116 10.76 -12.22 -7.96
C PRO A 116 9.80 -13.41 -8.00
N THR A 117 9.81 -14.29 -6.98
CA THR A 117 8.86 -15.40 -6.85
C THR A 117 7.49 -14.96 -6.34
N THR A 118 7.35 -13.72 -5.84
CA THR A 118 6.06 -13.21 -5.37
C THR A 118 5.24 -12.79 -6.59
N ASP A 119 4.20 -13.56 -6.93
CA ASP A 119 3.22 -13.16 -7.94
C ASP A 119 2.35 -12.01 -7.41
N ILE A 120 2.87 -10.79 -7.59
CA ILE A 120 2.24 -9.57 -7.11
C ILE A 120 0.92 -9.30 -7.80
N GLY A 121 0.77 -9.68 -9.08
CA GLY A 121 -0.47 -9.52 -9.81
C GLY A 121 -1.60 -10.38 -9.23
N CYS A 122 -1.31 -11.63 -8.88
CA CYS A 122 -2.25 -12.50 -8.21
C CYS A 122 -2.62 -11.97 -6.81
N ALA A 123 -1.61 -11.59 -6.01
CA ALA A 123 -1.82 -11.04 -4.67
C ALA A 123 -2.67 -9.75 -4.72
N ALA A 124 -2.35 -8.82 -5.63
CA ALA A 124 -3.05 -7.56 -5.77
C ALA A 124 -4.51 -7.73 -6.21
N ARG A 125 -4.79 -8.62 -7.18
CA ARG A 125 -6.18 -8.98 -7.54
C ARG A 125 -6.97 -9.51 -6.36
N ARG A 126 -6.36 -10.40 -5.56
CA ARG A 126 -7.02 -10.97 -4.38
C ARG A 126 -7.29 -9.91 -3.32
N VAL A 127 -6.32 -9.02 -3.07
CA VAL A 127 -6.48 -7.88 -2.15
C VAL A 127 -7.59 -6.95 -2.63
N LEU A 128 -7.61 -6.56 -3.91
CA LEU A 128 -8.64 -5.70 -4.48
C LEU A 128 -10.05 -6.30 -4.38
N ALA A 129 -10.18 -7.63 -4.46
CA ALA A 129 -11.47 -8.30 -4.24
C ALA A 129 -11.95 -8.23 -2.77
N LEU A 130 -11.04 -8.01 -1.80
CA LEU A 130 -11.34 -7.97 -0.37
C LEU A 130 -11.54 -6.54 0.15
N LEU A 131 -10.86 -5.56 -0.44
CA LEU A 131 -10.84 -4.18 0.05
C LEU A 131 -12.22 -3.47 0.05
N PRO A 132 -13.13 -3.63 -0.93
CA PRO A 132 -14.44 -3.00 -0.91
C PRO A 132 -15.31 -3.38 0.30
N GLN A 133 -15.01 -4.50 0.96
CA GLN A 133 -15.70 -4.92 2.18
C GLN A 133 -15.20 -4.16 3.42
N ARG A 134 -14.12 -3.38 3.29
CA ARG A 134 -13.38 -2.75 4.39
C ARG A 134 -13.29 -1.24 4.23
N ILE A 135 -13.05 -0.75 3.01
CA ILE A 135 -12.80 0.66 2.70
C ILE A 135 -13.32 1.05 1.31
N PRO A 136 -13.66 2.32 1.07
CA PRO A 136 -14.00 2.83 -0.26
C PRO A 136 -12.75 2.96 -1.16
N LEU A 137 -12.81 2.41 -2.37
CA LEU A 137 -11.73 2.44 -3.36
C LEU A 137 -12.00 3.46 -4.47
N ALA A 138 -10.94 3.90 -5.15
CA ALA A 138 -11.07 4.75 -6.33
C ALA A 138 -11.53 3.91 -7.53
N ALA A 139 -12.68 4.27 -8.09
CA ALA A 139 -13.31 3.60 -9.23
C ALA A 139 -12.73 4.10 -10.55
#